data_AF-J0K9K7-F1
#
_entry.id   AF-J0K9K7-F1
#
_cell.length_a   1.000
_cell.length_b   1.000
_cell.length_c   1.000
_cell.angle_alpha   90.00
_cell.angle_beta   90.00
_cell.angle_gamma   90.00
#
_symmetry.space_group_name_H-M   'P 1'
#
loop_
_entity.id
_entity.type
_entity.pdbx_description
1 polymer ?
#
loop_
_entity_poly.entity_id
_entity_poly.type
_entity_poly.pdbx_seq_one_letter_code
_entity_poly.pdbx_strand_id
1 'polypeptide(L)'
;MTYTVAVRELCEFTAKQGDLDLRFTPAPTALEGMAGHAVAAARRGDGYRAEVALAGSYKSLRVRGRADGFDPEHARLDEVKTFKGRLDRQPASHRALHWAQARIYGWLLCAQEGLDQIDLALVYFDIGSQKETVFTERRTAAELQQHFEAQCERFLAWAEAQLAHRAARDAALSTLAFPFGGFRTGQRP
;
A
#
# COMPACT_ATOMS: atom_id res chain seq x y z
N MET A 1 -21.32 2.91 -7.50
CA MET A 1 -20.76 2.26 -6.30
C MET A 1 -19.44 2.94 -6.01
N THR A 2 -19.18 3.38 -4.78
CA THR A 2 -17.92 4.07 -4.44
C THR A 2 -17.06 3.14 -3.58
N TYR A 3 -15.85 2.85 -4.04
CA TYR A 3 -14.88 2.03 -3.31
C TYR A 3 -14.09 2.91 -2.35
N THR A 4 -13.72 2.38 -1.19
CA THR A 4 -12.72 2.99 -0.31
C THR A 4 -11.67 1.95 0.00
N VAL A 5 -10.41 2.26 -0.25
CA VAL A 5 -9.29 1.32 -0.08
C VAL A 5 -8.13 2.00 0.65
N ALA A 6 -7.42 1.25 1.48
CA ALA A 6 -6.23 1.77 2.13
C ALA A 6 -5.06 1.85 1.12
N VAL A 7 -4.17 2.84 1.25
CA VAL A 7 -2.96 2.96 0.40
C VAL A 7 -2.16 1.65 0.40
N ARG A 8 -1.98 1.03 1.57
CA ARG A 8 -1.30 -0.26 1.71
C ARG A 8 -1.96 -1.35 0.87
N GLU A 9 -3.29 -1.49 0.97
CA GLU A 9 -4.07 -2.51 0.25
C GLU A 9 -4.03 -2.28 -1.26
N LEU A 10 -4.14 -1.02 -1.69
CA LEU A 10 -4.01 -0.66 -3.11
C LEU A 10 -2.65 -1.11 -3.64
N CYS A 11 -1.57 -0.76 -2.96
CA CYS A 11 -0.21 -1.10 -3.38
C CYS A 11 0.02 -2.62 -3.33
N GLU A 12 -0.44 -3.32 -2.30
CA GLU A 12 -0.34 -4.78 -2.21
C GLU A 12 -1.10 -5.47 -3.35
N PHE A 13 -2.21 -4.89 -3.79
CA PHE A 13 -3.01 -5.43 -4.89
C PHE A 13 -2.39 -5.14 -6.26
N THR A 14 -1.88 -3.92 -6.49
CA THR A 14 -1.46 -3.47 -7.82
C THR A 14 0.05 -3.51 -8.00
N ALA A 15 0.86 -3.19 -6.99
CA ALA A 15 2.31 -3.09 -7.13
C ALA A 15 3.06 -4.35 -6.69
N LYS A 16 2.41 -5.32 -6.05
CA LYS A 16 3.03 -6.60 -5.68
C LYS A 16 3.36 -7.42 -6.92
N GLN A 17 4.63 -7.76 -7.06
CA GLN A 17 5.19 -8.49 -8.20
C GLN A 17 6.25 -9.49 -7.71
N GLY A 18 6.70 -10.39 -8.58
CA GLY A 18 7.72 -11.39 -8.25
C GLY A 18 7.17 -12.66 -7.60
N ASP A 19 8.08 -13.47 -7.07
CA ASP A 19 7.77 -14.80 -6.57
C ASP A 19 7.10 -14.78 -5.19
N LEU A 20 6.26 -15.80 -4.94
CA LEU A 20 5.75 -16.13 -3.62
C LEU A 20 6.88 -16.73 -2.78
N ASP A 21 7.77 -15.89 -2.27
CA ASP A 21 8.84 -16.32 -1.37
C ASP A 21 8.28 -16.53 0.04
N LEU A 22 8.13 -17.80 0.42
CA LEU A 22 7.62 -18.23 1.74
C LEU A 22 8.74 -18.47 2.76
N ARG A 23 10.00 -18.14 2.44
CA ARG A 23 11.11 -18.38 3.37
C ARG A 23 10.95 -17.52 4.62
N PHE A 24 11.03 -18.17 5.78
CA PHE A 24 10.94 -17.54 7.10
C PHE A 24 12.12 -16.60 7.31
N THR A 25 11.92 -15.31 7.02
CA THR A 25 12.83 -14.24 7.41
C THR A 25 12.37 -13.72 8.76
N PRO A 26 13.24 -13.62 9.78
CA PRO A 26 12.87 -13.03 11.06
C PRO A 26 12.23 -11.65 10.85
N ALA A 27 10.97 -11.52 11.21
CA ALA A 27 10.24 -10.27 11.14
C ALA A 27 10.13 -9.67 12.56
N PRO A 28 10.16 -8.33 12.69
CA PRO A 28 9.71 -7.66 13.90
C PRO A 28 8.32 -8.12 14.35
N THR A 29 8.12 -8.20 15.66
CA THR A 29 6.76 -8.20 16.21
C THR A 29 6.10 -6.84 15.95
N ALA A 30 4.77 -6.78 16.04
CA ALA A 30 4.03 -5.52 15.87
C ALA A 30 4.48 -4.44 16.87
N LEU A 31 4.73 -4.81 18.12
CA LEU A 31 5.20 -3.89 19.17
C LEU A 31 6.59 -3.35 18.86
N GLU A 32 7.51 -4.22 18.45
CA GLU A 32 8.85 -3.79 18.03
C GLU A 32 8.79 -2.88 16.80
N GLY A 33 7.91 -3.19 15.84
CA GLY A 33 7.65 -2.35 14.68
C GLY A 33 7.19 -0.95 15.09
N MET A 34 6.16 -0.85 15.93
CA MET A 34 5.67 0.43 16.45
C MET A 34 6.76 1.22 17.18
N ALA A 35 7.54 0.56 18.04
CA ALA A 35 8.66 1.19 18.74
C ALA A 35 9.73 1.69 17.77
N GLY A 36 10.05 0.92 16.72
CA GLY A 36 10.99 1.35 15.68
C GLY A 36 10.51 2.57 14.90
N HIS A 37 9.23 2.64 14.54
CA HIS A 37 8.65 3.83 13.90
C HIS A 37 8.71 5.06 14.83
N ALA A 38 8.39 4.89 16.12
CA ALA A 38 8.49 5.96 17.10
C ALA A 38 9.92 6.48 17.26
N VAL A 39 10.92 5.60 17.30
CA VAL A 39 12.34 5.99 17.35
C VAL A 39 12.78 6.71 16.08
N ALA A 40 12.38 6.22 14.90
CA ALA A 40 12.71 6.86 13.63
C ALA A 40 12.13 8.28 13.54
N ALA A 41 10.87 8.46 13.96
CA ALA A 41 10.22 9.76 14.02
C ALA A 41 10.88 10.70 15.06
N ALA A 42 11.21 10.20 16.25
CA ALA A 42 11.86 10.99 17.31
C ALA A 42 13.27 11.49 16.94
N ARG A 43 13.92 10.87 15.94
CA ARG A 43 15.22 11.32 15.41
C ARG A 43 15.10 12.47 14.41
N ARG A 44 13.89 12.84 14.01
CA ARG A 44 13.65 13.98 13.12
C ARG A 44 13.61 15.28 13.93
N GLY A 45 13.89 16.39 13.27
CA GLY A 45 14.00 17.70 13.92
C GLY A 45 12.65 18.33 14.27
N ASP A 46 12.73 19.49 14.90
CA ASP A 46 11.57 20.32 15.22
C ASP A 46 10.80 20.66 13.93
N GLY A 47 9.48 20.43 13.93
CA GLY A 47 8.62 20.67 12.77
C GLY A 47 8.28 19.42 11.95
N TYR A 48 8.90 18.27 12.22
CA TYR A 48 8.50 17.00 11.63
C TYR A 48 7.07 16.61 12.06
N ARG A 49 6.22 16.35 11.07
CA ARG A 49 4.84 15.90 11.26
C ARG A 49 4.80 14.38 11.17
N ALA A 50 4.71 13.69 12.29
CA ALA A 50 4.52 12.24 12.31
C ALA A 50 3.07 11.87 11.98
N GLU A 51 2.86 10.66 11.44
CA GLU A 51 1.53 10.07 11.25
C GLU A 51 0.54 10.94 10.44
N VAL A 52 0.96 11.42 9.28
CA VAL A 52 0.16 12.34 8.44
C VAL A 52 -0.98 11.60 7.75
N ALA A 53 -2.23 11.90 8.13
CA ALA A 53 -3.41 11.37 7.49
C ALA A 53 -3.59 11.97 6.10
N LEU A 54 -3.73 11.11 5.08
CA LEU A 54 -3.81 11.50 3.68
C LEU A 54 -4.97 10.77 3.00
N ALA A 55 -5.66 11.47 2.09
CA ALA A 55 -6.70 10.87 1.28
C ALA A 55 -6.83 11.57 -0.08
N GLY A 56 -7.22 10.80 -1.09
CA GLY A 56 -7.50 11.29 -2.43
C GLY A 56 -8.63 10.48 -3.07
N SER A 57 -9.20 11.00 -4.14
CA SER A 57 -10.25 10.31 -4.90
C SER A 57 -9.90 10.28 -6.38
N TYR A 58 -10.22 9.17 -7.03
CA TYR A 58 -10.07 8.97 -8.46
C TYR A 58 -11.28 8.20 -8.98
N LYS A 59 -12.08 8.83 -9.86
CA LYS A 59 -13.38 8.29 -10.31
C LYS A 59 -14.24 7.84 -9.12
N SER A 60 -14.62 6.57 -9.07
CA SER A 60 -15.41 5.95 -8.00
C SER A 60 -14.56 5.36 -6.87
N LEU A 61 -13.25 5.59 -6.83
CA LEU A 61 -12.33 5.08 -5.81
C LEU A 61 -11.84 6.19 -4.89
N ARG A 62 -12.03 6.02 -3.58
CA ARG A 62 -11.37 6.80 -2.53
C ARG A 62 -10.19 6.03 -1.97
N VAL A 63 -9.01 6.62 -2.00
CA VAL A 63 -7.78 6.06 -1.43
C VAL A 63 -7.43 6.85 -0.18
N ARG A 64 -7.14 6.17 0.93
CA ARG A 64 -6.76 6.83 2.18
C ARG A 64 -5.66 6.06 2.92
N GLY A 65 -4.89 6.76 3.73
CA GLY A 65 -3.88 6.14 4.57
C GLY A 65 -3.21 7.14 5.48
N ARG A 66 -2.10 6.71 6.07
CA ARG A 66 -1.31 7.52 6.98
C ARG A 66 0.15 7.32 6.64
N ALA A 67 0.81 8.38 6.18
CA ALA A 67 2.25 8.37 5.96
C ALA A 67 2.97 8.41 7.31
N ASP A 68 4.16 7.81 7.40
CA ASP A 68 4.90 7.74 8.65
C ASP A 68 5.39 9.12 9.11
N GLY A 69 5.75 9.99 8.17
CA GLY A 69 5.73 11.43 8.43
C GLY A 69 6.24 12.31 7.31
N PHE A 70 6.27 13.61 7.59
CA PHE A 70 6.56 14.66 6.64
C PHE A 70 7.39 15.75 7.31
N ASP A 71 8.47 16.14 6.66
CA ASP A 71 9.28 17.32 6.98
C ASP A 71 8.91 18.46 6.02
N PRO A 72 8.18 19.49 6.49
CA PRO A 72 7.77 20.61 5.66
C PRO A 72 8.93 21.52 5.25
N GLU A 73 10.01 21.61 6.04
CA GLU A 73 11.15 22.48 5.76
C GLU A 73 11.89 21.98 4.51
N HIS A 74 12.02 20.67 4.39
CA HIS A 74 12.71 20.03 3.27
C HIS A 74 11.75 19.50 2.19
N ALA A 75 10.44 19.71 2.33
CA ALA A 75 9.40 19.11 1.49
C ALA A 75 9.65 17.59 1.28
N ARG A 76 9.83 16.86 2.39
CA ARG A 76 10.21 15.44 2.36
C ARG A 76 9.23 14.55 3.11
N LEU A 77 8.73 13.51 2.44
CA LEU A 77 7.90 12.47 3.04
C LEU A 77 8.72 11.21 3.34
N ASP A 78 8.64 10.74 4.59
CA ASP A 78 9.27 9.51 5.05
C ASP A 78 8.22 8.36 5.09
N GLU A 79 8.60 7.22 4.52
CA GLU A 79 7.91 5.93 4.67
C GLU A 79 8.88 4.93 5.31
N VAL A 80 8.58 4.53 6.54
CA VAL A 80 9.46 3.76 7.42
C VAL A 80 9.10 2.28 7.35
N LYS A 81 10.13 1.42 7.34
CA LYS A 81 9.99 -0.04 7.39
C LYS A 81 10.96 -0.61 8.40
N THR A 82 10.44 -1.25 9.43
CA THR A 82 11.28 -1.97 10.39
C THR A 82 11.61 -3.37 9.91
N PHE A 83 12.83 -3.83 10.16
CA PHE A 83 13.25 -5.20 9.81
C PHE A 83 14.21 -5.79 10.85
N LYS A 84 14.43 -7.11 10.76
CA LYS A 84 15.47 -7.83 11.50
C LYS A 84 16.35 -8.60 10.51
N GLY A 85 17.64 -8.68 10.79
CA GLY A 85 18.60 -9.43 9.96
C GLY A 85 19.21 -8.59 8.84
N ARG A 86 19.35 -9.17 7.65
CA ARG A 86 20.14 -8.59 6.55
C ARG A 86 19.26 -7.95 5.48
N LEU A 87 19.31 -6.61 5.39
CA LEU A 87 18.50 -5.84 4.43
C LEU A 87 18.87 -6.15 2.97
N ASP A 88 20.14 -6.46 2.70
CA ASP A 88 20.64 -6.81 1.36
C ASP A 88 20.05 -8.12 0.81
N ARG A 89 19.48 -8.96 1.69
CA ARG A 89 18.75 -10.18 1.31
C ARG A 89 17.27 -9.95 1.01
N GLN A 90 16.76 -8.73 1.23
CA GLN A 90 15.35 -8.42 0.93
C GLN A 90 15.11 -8.49 -0.58
N PRO A 91 14.07 -9.22 -1.04
CA PRO A 91 13.71 -9.26 -2.44
C PRO A 91 13.45 -7.86 -3.01
N ALA A 92 13.91 -7.60 -4.23
CA ALA A 92 13.69 -6.32 -4.90
C ALA A 92 12.20 -5.97 -5.05
N SER A 93 11.34 -6.99 -5.18
CA SER A 93 9.88 -6.83 -5.22
C SER A 93 9.29 -6.19 -3.96
N HIS A 94 9.82 -6.49 -2.77
CA HIS A 94 9.37 -5.87 -1.52
C HIS A 94 9.72 -4.39 -1.49
N ARG A 95 10.94 -4.04 -1.93
CA ARG A 95 11.34 -2.64 -2.02
C ARG A 95 10.51 -1.88 -3.05
N ALA A 96 10.18 -2.50 -4.18
CA ALA A 96 9.29 -1.92 -5.18
C ALA A 96 7.89 -1.63 -4.60
N LEU A 97 7.36 -2.54 -3.78
CA LEU A 97 6.09 -2.35 -3.07
C LEU A 97 6.16 -1.18 -2.07
N HIS A 98 7.24 -1.06 -1.30
CA HIS A 98 7.43 0.07 -0.39
C HIS A 98 7.54 1.40 -1.15
N TRP A 99 8.24 1.41 -2.28
CA TRP A 99 8.29 2.60 -3.15
C TRP A 99 6.94 2.98 -3.71
N ALA A 100 6.09 2.01 -4.06
CA ALA A 100 4.72 2.30 -4.47
C ALA A 100 3.94 3.00 -3.35
N GLN A 101 4.06 2.55 -2.10
CA GLN A 101 3.42 3.20 -0.95
C GLN A 101 3.90 4.66 -0.80
N ALA A 102 5.22 4.87 -0.76
CA ALA A 102 5.81 6.19 -0.64
C ALA A 102 5.39 7.14 -1.78
N ARG A 103 5.32 6.65 -3.02
CA ARG A 103 4.89 7.45 -4.18
C ARG A 103 3.41 7.81 -4.13
N ILE A 104 2.55 6.88 -3.69
CA ILE A 104 1.12 7.18 -3.50
C ILE A 104 0.94 8.23 -2.40
N TYR A 105 1.60 8.08 -1.25
CA TYR A 105 1.57 9.09 -0.21
C TYR A 105 2.15 10.43 -0.66
N GLY A 106 3.24 10.40 -1.43
CA GLY A 106 3.84 11.57 -2.06
C GLY A 106 2.84 12.35 -2.90
N TRP A 107 2.11 11.67 -3.80
CA TRP A 107 1.04 12.30 -4.57
C TRP A 107 -0.03 12.93 -3.67
N LEU A 108 -0.55 12.15 -2.72
CA LEU A 108 -1.63 12.62 -1.85
C LEU A 108 -1.21 13.86 -1.04
N LEU A 109 0.06 13.90 -0.59
CA LEU A 109 0.59 15.06 0.10
C LEU A 109 0.78 16.25 -0.85
N CYS A 110 1.35 16.05 -2.04
CA CYS A 110 1.48 17.11 -3.04
C CYS A 110 0.13 17.75 -3.35
N ALA A 111 -0.91 16.93 -3.54
CA ALA A 111 -2.27 17.40 -3.78
C ALA A 111 -2.87 18.16 -2.58
N GLN A 112 -2.57 17.73 -1.35
CA GLN A 112 -3.07 18.36 -0.13
C GLN A 112 -2.39 19.71 0.18
N GLU A 113 -1.07 19.76 0.06
CA GLU A 113 -0.26 20.94 0.44
C GLU A 113 0.05 21.86 -0.76
N GLY A 114 -0.36 21.47 -1.98
CA GLY A 114 -0.13 22.25 -3.20
C GLY A 114 1.35 22.28 -3.65
N LEU A 115 2.08 21.17 -3.46
CA LEU A 115 3.50 21.07 -3.82
C LEU A 115 3.68 20.59 -5.26
N ASP A 116 4.54 21.26 -6.03
CA ASP A 116 4.90 20.85 -7.39
C ASP A 116 5.89 19.67 -7.43
N GLN A 117 6.66 19.48 -6.35
CA GLN A 117 7.63 18.41 -6.20
C GLN A 117 7.83 18.06 -4.73
N ILE A 118 8.31 16.85 -4.47
CA ILE A 118 8.57 16.34 -3.12
C ILE A 118 9.76 15.37 -3.14
N ASP A 119 10.50 15.33 -2.03
CA ASP A 119 11.46 14.28 -1.76
C ASP A 119 10.78 13.12 -1.03
N LEU A 120 10.92 11.91 -1.57
CA LEU A 120 10.43 10.70 -0.95
C LEU A 120 11.59 9.94 -0.35
N ALA A 121 11.44 9.47 0.88
CA ALA A 121 12.45 8.66 1.54
C ALA A 121 11.86 7.34 2.06
N LEU A 122 12.42 6.24 1.57
CA LEU A 122 12.23 4.93 2.19
C LEU A 122 13.28 4.74 3.28
N VAL A 123 12.82 4.63 4.53
CA VAL A 123 13.67 4.49 5.70
C VAL A 123 13.55 3.08 6.25
N TYR A 124 14.61 2.29 6.11
CA TYR A 124 14.68 0.97 6.72
C TYR A 124 15.35 1.03 8.08
N PHE A 125 14.60 0.73 9.13
CA PHE A 125 15.09 0.74 10.51
C PHE A 125 15.37 -0.69 10.99
N ASP A 126 16.63 -0.99 11.30
CA ASP A 126 17.02 -2.26 11.91
C ASP A 126 16.72 -2.23 13.41
N ILE A 127 15.82 -3.09 13.88
CA ILE A 127 15.42 -3.12 15.29
C ILE A 127 16.57 -3.55 16.21
N GLY A 128 17.46 -4.43 15.75
CA GLY A 128 18.55 -4.94 16.55
C GLY A 128 19.67 -3.91 16.73
N SER A 129 20.11 -3.29 15.64
CA SER A 129 21.20 -2.31 15.67
C SER A 129 20.75 -0.86 15.84
N GLN A 130 19.44 -0.59 15.71
CA GLN A 130 18.83 0.75 15.64
C GLN A 130 19.42 1.66 14.55
N LYS A 131 20.00 1.07 13.49
CA LYS A 131 20.54 1.81 12.36
C LYS A 131 19.48 2.03 11.29
N GLU A 132 19.55 3.18 10.64
CA GLU A 132 18.71 3.53 9.49
C GLU A 132 19.49 3.33 8.19
N THR A 133 18.84 2.73 7.19
CA THR A 133 19.25 2.80 5.79
C THR A 133 18.21 3.57 5.02
N VAL A 134 18.61 4.68 4.38
CA VAL A 134 17.69 5.59 3.72
C VAL A 134 17.93 5.55 2.21
N PHE A 135 16.85 5.39 1.44
CA PHE A 135 16.84 5.58 -0.01
C PHE A 135 15.95 6.76 -0.35
N THR A 136 16.39 7.65 -1.23
CA THR A 136 15.64 8.85 -1.60
C THR A 136 15.34 8.93 -3.10
N GLU A 137 14.19 9.50 -3.44
CA GLU A 137 13.83 9.88 -4.82
C GLU A 137 13.16 11.26 -4.78
N ARG A 138 13.63 12.19 -5.61
CA ARG A 138 12.90 13.44 -5.89
C ARG A 138 11.92 13.20 -7.02
N ARG A 139 10.66 13.61 -6.84
CA ARG A 139 9.59 13.43 -7.83
C ARG A 139 8.73 14.67 -7.96
N THR A 140 8.23 14.90 -9.17
CA THR A 140 7.22 15.93 -9.42
C THR A 140 5.83 15.43 -9.04
N ALA A 141 4.93 16.33 -8.67
CA ALA A 141 3.54 16.01 -8.41
C ALA A 141 2.87 15.36 -9.62
N ALA A 142 3.21 15.79 -10.84
CA ALA A 142 2.69 15.23 -12.07
C ALA A 142 3.09 13.75 -12.28
N GLU A 143 4.36 13.39 -12.04
CA GLU A 143 4.80 11.98 -12.10
C GLU A 143 4.08 11.12 -11.05
N LEU A 144 3.92 11.65 -9.83
CA LEU A 144 3.26 10.95 -8.74
C LEU A 144 1.76 10.79 -8.98
N GLN A 145 1.12 11.80 -9.57
CA GLN A 145 -0.28 11.73 -10.00
C GLN A 145 -0.47 10.62 -11.03
N GLN A 146 0.34 10.59 -12.09
CA GLN A 146 0.26 9.55 -13.12
C GLN A 146 0.44 8.15 -12.51
N HIS A 147 1.38 8.00 -11.57
CA HIS A 147 1.58 6.75 -10.85
C HIS A 147 0.33 6.36 -10.03
N PHE A 148 -0.26 7.31 -9.30
CA PHE A 148 -1.47 7.10 -8.51
C PHE A 148 -2.67 6.69 -9.35
N GLU A 149 -2.93 7.40 -10.44
CA GLU A 149 -4.02 7.12 -11.36
C GLU A 149 -3.85 5.73 -11.98
N ALA A 150 -2.63 5.35 -12.39
CA ALA A 150 -2.36 4.02 -12.91
C ALA A 150 -2.65 2.89 -11.91
N GLN A 151 -2.36 3.07 -10.61
CA GLN A 151 -2.74 2.08 -9.59
C GLN A 151 -4.28 2.04 -9.41
N CYS A 152 -4.92 3.21 -9.39
CA CYS A 152 -6.37 3.29 -9.25
C CYS A 152 -7.11 2.62 -10.41
N GLU A 153 -6.67 2.84 -11.65
CA GLU A 153 -7.27 2.23 -12.85
C GLU A 153 -7.17 0.70 -12.82
N ARG A 154 -6.02 0.15 -12.40
CA ARG A 154 -5.84 -1.30 -12.28
C ARG A 154 -6.76 -1.91 -11.22
N PHE A 155 -6.96 -1.22 -10.10
CA PHE A 155 -7.91 -1.66 -9.08
C PHE A 155 -9.35 -1.62 -9.58
N LEU A 156 -9.76 -0.51 -10.22
CA LEU A 156 -11.12 -0.34 -10.74
C LEU A 156 -11.46 -1.36 -11.82
N ALA A 157 -10.55 -1.58 -12.77
CA ALA A 157 -10.74 -2.59 -13.83
C ALA A 157 -10.97 -3.99 -13.24
N TRP A 158 -10.21 -4.37 -12.21
CA TRP A 158 -10.44 -5.62 -11.50
C TRP A 158 -11.78 -5.62 -10.76
N ALA A 159 -12.12 -4.55 -10.04
CA ALA A 159 -13.33 -4.48 -9.25
C ALA A 159 -14.60 -4.61 -10.13
N GLU A 160 -14.59 -4.00 -11.31
CA GLU A 160 -15.64 -4.12 -12.32
C GLU A 160 -15.71 -5.54 -12.89
N ALA A 161 -14.57 -6.14 -13.24
CA ALA A 161 -14.52 -7.52 -13.72
C ALA A 161 -15.06 -8.51 -12.67
N GLN A 162 -14.75 -8.29 -11.39
CA GLN A 162 -15.26 -9.13 -10.29
C GLN A 162 -16.76 -9.01 -10.10
N LEU A 163 -17.34 -7.80 -10.26
CA LEU A 163 -18.78 -7.62 -10.21
C LEU A 163 -19.48 -8.33 -11.38
N ALA A 164 -18.96 -8.16 -12.59
CA ALA A 164 -19.48 -8.84 -13.78
C ALA A 164 -19.40 -10.36 -13.63
N HIS A 165 -18.27 -10.89 -13.15
CA HIS A 165 -18.09 -12.31 -12.89
C HIS A 165 -19.08 -12.84 -11.84
N ARG A 166 -19.28 -12.13 -10.73
CA ARG A 166 -20.27 -12.52 -9.70
C ARG A 166 -21.68 -12.58 -10.26
N ALA A 167 -22.09 -11.56 -11.02
CA ALA A 167 -23.41 -11.54 -11.63
C ALA A 167 -23.61 -12.71 -12.61
N ALA A 168 -22.61 -12.98 -13.47
CA ALA A 168 -22.65 -14.10 -14.41
C ALA A 168 -22.68 -15.46 -13.69
N ARG A 169 -21.85 -15.63 -12.66
CA ARG A 169 -21.83 -16.84 -11.82
C ARG A 169 -23.19 -17.07 -11.15
N ASP A 170 -23.75 -16.05 -10.52
CA ASP A 170 -25.01 -16.17 -9.78
C ASP A 170 -26.18 -16.49 -10.71
N ALA A 171 -26.21 -15.88 -11.90
CA ALA A 171 -27.16 -16.24 -12.96
C ALA A 171 -26.99 -17.70 -13.41
N ALA A 172 -25.76 -18.15 -13.66
CA ALA A 172 -25.49 -19.53 -14.07
C ALA A 172 -25.89 -20.55 -12.99
N LEU A 173 -25.59 -20.25 -11.72
CA LEU A 173 -25.96 -21.11 -10.57
C LEU A 173 -27.48 -21.27 -10.46
N SER A 174 -28.27 -20.23 -10.76
CA SER A 174 -29.74 -20.33 -10.73
C SER A 174 -30.31 -21.29 -11.78
N THR A 175 -29.59 -21.52 -12.87
CA THR A 175 -29.99 -22.42 -13.97
C THR A 175 -29.31 -23.78 -13.91
N LEU A 176 -28.40 -23.99 -12.96
CA LEU A 176 -27.61 -25.21 -12.89
C LEU A 176 -28.50 -26.36 -12.38
N ALA A 177 -28.75 -27.34 -13.23
CA ALA A 177 -29.43 -28.55 -12.82
C ALA A 177 -28.51 -29.38 -11.91
N PHE A 178 -29.06 -29.89 -10.80
CA PHE A 178 -28.35 -30.87 -9.98
C PHE A 178 -28.06 -32.12 -10.85
N PRO A 179 -26.81 -32.60 -10.91
CA PRO A 179 -26.42 -33.66 -11.85
C PRO A 179 -27.11 -35.01 -11.59
N PHE A 180 -27.71 -35.21 -10.41
CA PHE A 180 -28.43 -36.42 -10.07
C PHE A 180 -29.93 -36.13 -9.91
N GLY A 181 -30.64 -35.82 -11.00
CA GLY A 181 -32.10 -35.68 -11.00
C GLY A 181 -32.64 -34.67 -9.99
N GLY A 182 -33.02 -35.13 -8.79
CA GLY A 182 -33.48 -34.29 -7.69
C GLY A 182 -32.62 -34.43 -6.43
N PHE A 183 -32.70 -33.44 -5.55
CA PHE A 183 -32.12 -33.49 -4.22
C PHE A 183 -32.66 -34.69 -3.44
N ARG A 184 -31.78 -35.47 -2.80
CA ARG A 184 -32.21 -36.55 -1.89
C ARG A 184 -32.87 -35.95 -0.66
N THR A 185 -33.76 -36.71 -0.02
CA THR A 185 -34.43 -36.31 1.22
C THR A 185 -33.42 -35.78 2.25
N GLY A 186 -33.55 -34.50 2.62
CA GLY A 186 -32.66 -33.81 3.57
C GLY A 186 -31.63 -32.85 2.95
N GLN A 187 -31.45 -32.83 1.62
CA GLN A 187 -30.63 -31.82 0.94
C GLN A 187 -31.46 -30.58 0.63
N ARG A 188 -30.87 -29.39 0.77
CA ARG A 188 -31.49 -28.11 0.43
C ARG A 188 -31.04 -27.66 -0.97
N PRO A 189 -31.95 -27.13 -1.79
CA PRO A 189 -31.62 -26.53 -3.09
C PRO A 189 -30.78 -25.26 -2.95
#